data_AF-I6ASG4-F1
#
_entry.id   AF-I6ASG4-F1
#
_cell.length_a   1.000
_cell.length_b   1.000
_cell.length_c   1.000
_cell.angle_alpha   90.00
_cell.angle_beta   90.00
_cell.angle_gamma   90.00
#
_symmetry.space_group_name_H-M   'P 1'
#
loop_
_entity.id
_entity.type
_entity.pdbx_description
1 polymer ?
#
loop_
_entity_poly.entity_id
_entity_poly.type
_entity_poly.pdbx_seq_one_letter_code
_entity_poly.pdbx_strand_id
1 'polypeptide(L)'
;MSIAAPGRLGVSCLIKHPSLIMNEQNTTWFPAPLRAPAILAAVAASLTLAVALPAADKYWNGNSPAQNSWIGANWSLTPDGPIGETVADTGDSIFITRLNAQISLAALSASPVLDGITVADGISATITTAASGSQTITVSGPSGGDLTWKSISAGYTRLILNATVAWNGKLTEASTATSGTPNSSSGKEIRINAATATGENTKIALNGTGKLVVNQTVASITLGELSGTSATAEITALNQGGGRGIVLNQDTNTTYAGTWTRGSSPRDWSFVKNNAGRIRFTNTIVAWTAGVMINGGSVYLNGEVTGISSSSGTGITVAAGATLGGTGSITLAADKTITLADGAILDPGDVSDLGVASTGILTINGTSGAGLVFAGGATIKFNLDGDKIVLVGDTMTGLQTGVGTITFDFSGSSASVVGTVIDLIDFGGTPGIAKEAFAAGGGWTGEFQYNGNTLQFIAATAPAIPEPATVALVLGLGVGTLVLFRRRR
;
A
#
# COMPACT_ATOMS: atom_id res chain seq x y z
N MET A 1 -52.36 9.02 7.68
CA MET A 1 -52.62 9.92 6.53
C MET A 1 -51.45 9.73 5.55
N SER A 2 -51.66 9.24 4.33
CA SER A 2 -52.36 9.87 3.19
C SER A 2 -51.43 10.89 2.51
N ILE A 3 -50.72 10.53 1.41
CA ILE A 3 -51.13 10.68 -0.01
C ILE A 3 -51.07 12.17 -0.46
N ALA A 4 -50.45 12.61 -1.56
CA ALA A 4 -49.97 11.93 -2.78
C ALA A 4 -48.65 12.50 -3.36
N ALA A 5 -48.22 11.95 -4.51
CA ALA A 5 -47.26 12.53 -5.49
C ALA A 5 -48.02 12.83 -6.82
N PRO A 6 -47.43 12.95 -8.04
CA PRO A 6 -46.04 13.23 -8.46
C PRO A 6 -45.94 14.37 -9.52
N GLY A 7 -44.72 14.66 -10.01
CA GLY A 7 -44.48 15.49 -11.20
C GLY A 7 -43.81 14.71 -12.34
N ARG A 8 -44.18 14.97 -13.60
CA ARG A 8 -43.71 14.21 -14.78
C ARG A 8 -43.43 15.12 -15.98
N LEU A 9 -42.20 15.14 -16.48
CA LEU A 9 -41.80 15.61 -17.81
C LEU A 9 -40.65 14.73 -18.33
N GLY A 10 -40.49 14.44 -19.63
CA GLY A 10 -41.41 14.77 -20.73
C GLY A 10 -40.74 15.19 -22.05
N VAL A 11 -39.72 14.46 -22.54
CA VAL A 11 -39.12 14.73 -23.85
C VAL A 11 -38.93 13.42 -24.63
N SER A 12 -39.35 13.42 -25.89
CA SER A 12 -38.99 12.41 -26.90
C SER A 12 -38.18 13.10 -28.00
N CYS A 13 -37.23 12.39 -28.60
CA CYS A 13 -36.57 12.81 -29.83
C CYS A 13 -36.55 11.66 -30.84
N LEU A 14 -36.57 12.00 -32.12
CA LEU A 14 -36.92 11.11 -33.24
C LEU A 14 -35.77 11.12 -34.26
N ILE A 15 -35.18 9.96 -34.56
CA ILE A 15 -34.16 9.82 -35.61
C ILE A 15 -34.58 8.73 -36.59
N LYS A 16 -34.38 9.01 -37.88
CA LYS A 16 -34.85 8.21 -39.02
C LYS A 16 -33.90 7.06 -39.37
N HIS A 17 -34.47 5.95 -39.83
CA HIS A 17 -33.79 5.08 -40.81
C HIS A 17 -33.79 5.74 -42.21
N PRO A 18 -32.80 5.40 -43.04
CA PRO A 18 -33.10 5.03 -44.42
C PRO A 18 -32.56 3.62 -44.75
N SER A 19 -33.37 2.84 -45.45
CA SER A 19 -32.93 1.59 -46.10
C SER A 19 -32.30 1.89 -47.45
N LEU A 20 -31.38 1.04 -47.91
CA LEU A 20 -30.95 0.99 -49.30
C LEU A 20 -30.88 -0.49 -49.74
N ILE A 21 -31.21 -0.74 -51.01
CA ILE A 21 -31.60 -2.04 -51.57
C ILE A 21 -30.84 -2.26 -52.89
N MET A 22 -30.71 -3.54 -53.29
CA MET A 22 -30.10 -4.02 -54.54
C MET A 22 -28.56 -3.88 -54.62
N ASN A 23 -27.84 -4.72 -55.39
CA ASN A 23 -28.31 -5.52 -56.52
C ASN A 23 -28.03 -7.04 -56.43
N GLU A 24 -28.74 -7.81 -57.26
CA GLU A 24 -28.70 -9.28 -57.35
C GLU A 24 -27.81 -9.81 -58.51
N GLN A 25 -27.88 -11.14 -58.73
CA GLN A 25 -27.51 -11.90 -59.94
C GLN A 25 -26.01 -12.34 -60.05
N ASN A 26 -25.69 -13.57 -60.50
CA ASN A 26 -26.56 -14.69 -60.93
C ASN A 26 -25.94 -16.10 -60.83
N THR A 27 -26.80 -17.12 -60.72
CA THR A 27 -26.80 -18.51 -61.31
C THR A 27 -25.47 -19.10 -61.86
N THR A 28 -25.11 -20.41 -61.74
CA THR A 28 -25.77 -21.70 -61.37
C THR A 28 -24.66 -22.80 -61.19
N TRP A 29 -24.78 -24.14 -61.13
CA TRP A 29 -25.77 -25.18 -61.56
C TRP A 29 -25.75 -26.43 -60.61
N PHE A 30 -26.48 -27.47 -61.01
CA PHE A 30 -26.70 -28.80 -60.36
C PHE A 30 -25.72 -29.89 -60.90
N PRO A 31 -25.75 -31.21 -60.52
CA PRO A 31 -26.75 -31.94 -59.70
C PRO A 31 -26.22 -32.94 -58.62
N ALA A 32 -27.17 -33.52 -57.87
CA ALA A 32 -27.06 -34.75 -57.05
C ALA A 32 -27.72 -35.94 -57.81
N PRO A 33 -28.26 -37.06 -57.23
CA PRO A 33 -28.20 -37.65 -55.88
C PRO A 33 -27.99 -39.21 -55.86
N LEU A 34 -28.04 -39.85 -54.67
CA LEU A 34 -28.52 -41.23 -54.33
C LEU A 34 -28.31 -41.40 -52.78
N ARG A 35 -29.28 -41.75 -51.91
CA ARG A 35 -29.99 -43.04 -51.66
C ARG A 35 -29.03 -44.21 -51.33
N ALA A 36 -29.21 -45.06 -50.30
CA ALA A 36 -30.36 -45.41 -49.42
C ALA A 36 -29.89 -45.94 -48.01
N PRO A 37 -30.78 -46.33 -47.05
CA PRO A 37 -30.42 -46.59 -45.63
C PRO A 37 -30.58 -48.05 -45.11
N ALA A 38 -29.87 -48.40 -44.01
CA ALA A 38 -30.18 -49.41 -42.96
C ALA A 38 -29.10 -49.28 -41.83
N ILE A 39 -29.39 -49.14 -40.53
CA ILE A 39 -29.98 -50.04 -39.51
C ILE A 39 -29.13 -51.29 -39.16
N LEU A 40 -28.32 -51.17 -38.09
CA LEU A 40 -27.98 -52.14 -37.01
C LEU A 40 -27.02 -51.36 -36.06
N ALA A 41 -27.22 -51.10 -34.77
CA ALA A 41 -27.66 -51.87 -33.59
C ALA A 41 -26.50 -52.49 -32.75
N ALA A 42 -26.62 -52.30 -31.43
CA ALA A 42 -25.96 -53.02 -30.32
C ALA A 42 -24.55 -52.61 -29.80
N VAL A 43 -24.58 -51.94 -28.63
CA VAL A 43 -23.90 -52.33 -27.36
C VAL A 43 -22.39 -52.10 -27.14
N ALA A 44 -22.11 -51.45 -25.99
CA ALA A 44 -20.90 -51.49 -25.15
C ALA A 44 -19.52 -51.09 -25.74
N ALA A 45 -19.26 -49.78 -25.72
CA ALA A 45 -17.98 -49.26 -25.26
C ALA A 45 -18.23 -48.19 -24.19
N SER A 46 -18.32 -48.60 -22.92
CA SER A 46 -18.64 -47.71 -21.79
C SER A 46 -17.43 -46.86 -21.39
N LEU A 47 -17.10 -45.87 -22.23
CA LEU A 47 -16.35 -44.70 -21.79
C LEU A 47 -17.18 -43.98 -20.74
N THR A 48 -16.82 -44.17 -19.47
CA THR A 48 -17.23 -43.30 -18.38
C THR A 48 -16.58 -41.94 -18.60
N LEU A 49 -17.20 -41.12 -19.46
CA LEU A 49 -17.08 -39.67 -19.36
C LEU A 49 -17.45 -39.32 -17.93
N ALA A 50 -16.44 -38.99 -17.13
CA ALA A 50 -16.66 -38.45 -15.80
C ALA A 50 -17.37 -37.11 -16.00
N VAL A 51 -18.69 -37.13 -15.86
CA VAL A 51 -19.49 -35.91 -15.81
C VAL A 51 -18.96 -35.14 -14.61
N ALA A 52 -18.31 -34.00 -14.87
CA ALA A 52 -17.84 -33.13 -13.81
C ALA A 52 -19.03 -32.83 -12.90
N LEU A 53 -18.88 -33.10 -11.60
CA LEU A 53 -19.90 -32.76 -10.62
C LEU A 53 -20.16 -31.25 -10.75
N PRO A 54 -21.43 -30.81 -10.85
CA PRO A 54 -21.72 -29.40 -10.99
C PRO A 54 -21.24 -28.67 -9.74
N ALA A 55 -20.59 -27.52 -9.95
CA ALA A 55 -20.17 -26.59 -8.91
C ALA A 55 -21.28 -26.42 -7.86
N ALA A 56 -20.98 -26.71 -6.59
CA ALA A 56 -21.93 -26.60 -5.50
C ALA A 56 -21.52 -25.51 -4.51
N ASP A 57 -22.52 -24.83 -3.94
CA ASP A 57 -22.34 -23.96 -2.78
C ASP A 57 -22.15 -24.84 -1.53
N LYS A 58 -21.05 -24.65 -0.80
CA LYS A 58 -20.68 -25.43 0.38
C LYS A 58 -20.49 -24.51 1.59
N TYR A 59 -21.27 -24.76 2.64
CA TYR A 59 -21.36 -23.89 3.81
C TYR A 59 -20.69 -24.50 5.05
N TRP A 60 -19.83 -23.73 5.71
CA TRP A 60 -19.35 -23.99 7.08
C TRP A 60 -20.10 -23.07 8.06
N ASN A 61 -21.10 -23.64 8.74
CA ASN A 61 -22.20 -22.88 9.34
C ASN A 61 -22.42 -23.13 10.85
N GLY A 62 -23.59 -22.74 11.37
CA GLY A 62 -24.01 -22.96 12.76
C GLY A 62 -24.02 -24.43 13.20
N ASN A 63 -24.17 -25.37 12.26
CA ASN A 63 -24.15 -26.81 12.50
C ASN A 63 -22.75 -27.44 12.28
N SER A 64 -21.89 -26.81 11.47
CA SER A 64 -20.48 -27.20 11.32
C SER A 64 -19.69 -27.04 12.64
N PRO A 65 -18.66 -27.87 12.89
CA PRO A 65 -17.83 -27.74 14.09
C PRO A 65 -17.10 -26.38 14.15
N ALA A 66 -16.78 -25.90 15.36
CA ALA A 66 -16.00 -24.67 15.52
C ALA A 66 -14.55 -24.83 15.04
N GLN A 67 -13.97 -26.02 15.28
CA GLN A 67 -12.63 -26.40 14.84
C GLN A 67 -12.67 -27.84 14.31
N ASN A 68 -12.35 -28.06 13.04
CA ASN A 68 -12.13 -29.40 12.48
C ASN A 68 -11.32 -29.34 11.17
N SER A 69 -11.11 -30.48 10.52
CA SER A 69 -10.51 -30.58 9.19
C SER A 69 -11.44 -30.06 8.08
N TRP A 70 -10.81 -29.55 7.01
CA TRP A 70 -11.46 -29.20 5.74
C TRP A 70 -12.08 -30.43 5.07
N ILE A 71 -11.38 -31.56 5.14
CA ILE A 71 -11.89 -32.86 4.69
C ILE A 71 -12.86 -33.49 5.71
N GLY A 72 -13.82 -34.26 5.21
CA GLY A 72 -14.87 -34.93 6.01
C GLY A 72 -16.23 -34.23 5.90
N ALA A 73 -17.26 -34.87 6.44
CA ALA A 73 -18.68 -34.49 6.35
C ALA A 73 -19.07 -33.27 7.22
N ASN A 74 -18.24 -32.22 7.21
CA ASN A 74 -18.36 -31.04 8.08
C ASN A 74 -19.20 -29.90 7.48
N TRP A 75 -19.64 -30.04 6.22
CA TRP A 75 -20.21 -28.96 5.41
C TRP A 75 -21.69 -29.22 5.08
N SER A 76 -22.40 -28.17 4.67
CA SER A 76 -23.79 -28.25 4.19
C SER A 76 -23.95 -27.69 2.77
N LEU A 77 -25.01 -28.09 2.07
CA LEU A 77 -25.44 -27.51 0.78
C LEU A 77 -26.26 -26.21 0.95
N THR A 78 -26.55 -25.77 2.18
CA THR A 78 -27.38 -24.58 2.44
C THR A 78 -26.89 -23.79 3.66
N PRO A 79 -27.15 -22.47 3.75
CA PRO A 79 -26.63 -21.61 4.81
C PRO A 79 -26.85 -22.14 6.24
N ASP A 80 -28.05 -22.63 6.55
CA ASP A 80 -28.44 -23.10 7.89
C ASP A 80 -28.68 -24.62 7.96
N GLY A 81 -28.39 -25.34 6.88
CA GLY A 81 -28.70 -26.77 6.76
C GLY A 81 -27.84 -27.68 7.65
N PRO A 82 -28.24 -28.96 7.80
CA PRO A 82 -27.45 -29.96 8.49
C PRO A 82 -26.13 -30.21 7.76
N ILE A 83 -25.12 -30.65 8.51
CA ILE A 83 -23.87 -31.13 7.92
C ILE A 83 -24.04 -32.55 7.35
N GLY A 84 -23.20 -32.86 6.37
CA GLY A 84 -23.17 -34.16 5.69
C GLY A 84 -22.26 -34.16 4.45
N GLU A 85 -22.00 -32.98 3.89
CA GLU A 85 -21.17 -32.78 2.71
C GLU A 85 -19.68 -32.85 3.04
N THR A 86 -18.93 -33.52 2.17
CA THR A 86 -17.49 -33.34 2.01
C THR A 86 -17.19 -32.15 1.10
N VAL A 87 -16.02 -31.54 1.31
CA VAL A 87 -15.49 -30.41 0.53
C VAL A 87 -14.04 -30.70 0.15
N ALA A 88 -13.52 -30.23 -0.98
CA ALA A 88 -14.18 -29.58 -2.12
C ALA A 88 -13.49 -30.07 -3.39
N ASP A 89 -14.27 -30.38 -4.41
CA ASP A 89 -13.74 -30.66 -5.74
C ASP A 89 -13.52 -29.35 -6.51
N THR A 90 -12.95 -29.46 -7.71
CA THR A 90 -12.71 -28.27 -8.56
C THR A 90 -14.04 -27.72 -9.09
N GLY A 91 -14.32 -26.46 -8.76
CA GLY A 91 -15.54 -25.73 -9.11
C GLY A 91 -16.44 -25.37 -7.92
N ASP A 92 -16.25 -25.95 -6.72
CA ASP A 92 -17.10 -25.60 -5.56
C ASP A 92 -16.92 -24.14 -5.11
N SER A 93 -18.02 -23.53 -4.64
CA SER A 93 -18.04 -22.19 -4.02
C SER A 93 -18.18 -22.30 -2.51
N ILE A 94 -17.25 -21.71 -1.76
CA ILE A 94 -17.13 -21.90 -0.32
C ILE A 94 -17.67 -20.69 0.46
N PHE A 95 -18.56 -20.96 1.42
CA PHE A 95 -19.14 -19.96 2.30
C PHE A 95 -18.86 -20.30 3.77
N ILE A 96 -18.30 -19.35 4.53
CA ILE A 96 -18.01 -19.51 5.95
C ILE A 96 -18.90 -18.53 6.75
N THR A 97 -20.01 -19.06 7.26
CA THR A 97 -21.02 -18.31 8.04
C THR A 97 -20.91 -18.58 9.54
N ARG A 98 -20.05 -19.50 9.97
CA ARG A 98 -19.78 -19.76 11.39
C ARG A 98 -18.79 -18.75 11.98
N LEU A 99 -19.20 -18.07 13.04
CA LEU A 99 -18.33 -17.18 13.82
C LEU A 99 -17.08 -17.92 14.33
N ASN A 100 -15.90 -17.34 14.07
CA ASN A 100 -14.58 -17.82 14.52
C ASN A 100 -14.23 -19.24 14.06
N ALA A 101 -14.64 -19.63 12.84
CA ALA A 101 -14.33 -20.93 12.25
C ALA A 101 -12.82 -21.19 12.14
N GLN A 102 -12.36 -22.37 12.59
CA GLN A 102 -10.97 -22.82 12.48
C GLN A 102 -10.90 -24.11 11.64
N ILE A 103 -10.51 -23.98 10.37
CA ILE A 103 -10.57 -25.08 9.40
C ILE A 103 -9.16 -25.56 9.05
N SER A 104 -8.89 -26.86 9.19
CA SER A 104 -7.55 -27.43 8.99
C SER A 104 -7.38 -28.04 7.59
N LEU A 105 -6.44 -27.55 6.78
CA LEU A 105 -6.07 -28.18 5.50
C LEU A 105 -5.11 -29.34 5.75
N ALA A 106 -5.67 -30.50 6.10
CA ALA A 106 -4.95 -31.76 6.24
C ALA A 106 -5.22 -32.68 5.05
N ALA A 107 -4.15 -33.26 4.50
CA ALA A 107 -4.20 -34.36 3.53
C ALA A 107 -5.07 -34.15 2.28
N LEU A 108 -5.18 -32.92 1.75
CA LEU A 108 -5.70 -32.73 0.39
C LEU A 108 -4.81 -33.49 -0.61
N SER A 109 -5.40 -34.39 -1.38
CA SER A 109 -4.72 -35.20 -2.40
C SER A 109 -4.52 -34.45 -3.72
N ALA A 110 -5.31 -33.39 -3.93
CA ALA A 110 -5.23 -32.46 -5.06
C ALA A 110 -5.06 -31.03 -4.55
N SER A 111 -4.71 -30.11 -5.46
CA SER A 111 -4.76 -28.66 -5.20
C SER A 111 -6.06 -28.11 -5.81
N PRO A 112 -7.16 -27.96 -5.04
CA PRO A 112 -8.45 -27.57 -5.60
C PRO A 112 -8.41 -26.17 -6.20
N VAL A 113 -9.16 -26.00 -7.29
CA VAL A 113 -9.50 -24.69 -7.86
C VAL A 113 -10.97 -24.44 -7.51
N LEU A 114 -11.21 -23.48 -6.63
CA LEU A 114 -12.54 -23.10 -6.14
C LEU A 114 -13.09 -21.93 -6.97
N ASP A 115 -14.41 -21.89 -7.11
CA ASP A 115 -15.09 -20.76 -7.77
C ASP A 115 -15.22 -19.55 -6.84
N GLY A 116 -15.14 -19.74 -5.51
CA GLY A 116 -15.10 -18.63 -4.56
C GLY A 116 -14.78 -19.05 -3.11
N ILE A 117 -14.34 -18.09 -2.30
CA ILE A 117 -14.33 -18.18 -0.83
C ILE A 117 -14.92 -16.89 -0.25
N THR A 118 -16.08 -17.00 0.40
CA THR A 118 -16.75 -15.89 1.09
C THR A 118 -16.84 -16.17 2.58
N VAL A 119 -16.14 -15.37 3.40
CA VAL A 119 -16.41 -15.28 4.83
C VAL A 119 -17.53 -14.24 5.02
N ALA A 120 -18.53 -14.54 5.84
CA ALA A 120 -19.66 -13.63 6.05
C ALA A 120 -19.28 -12.35 6.81
N ASP A 121 -20.01 -11.26 6.58
CA ASP A 121 -19.74 -9.96 7.18
C ASP A 121 -19.74 -10.01 8.72
N GLY A 122 -18.77 -9.33 9.34
CA GLY A 122 -18.58 -9.30 10.80
C GLY A 122 -18.02 -10.58 11.41
N ILE A 123 -17.72 -11.61 10.60
CA ILE A 123 -17.11 -12.87 11.02
C ILE A 123 -15.64 -12.92 10.55
N SER A 124 -14.78 -13.48 11.41
CA SER A 124 -13.44 -13.90 11.00
C SER A 124 -13.36 -15.42 10.87
N ALA A 125 -12.62 -15.88 9.88
CA ALA A 125 -12.28 -17.30 9.68
C ALA A 125 -10.75 -17.49 9.73
N THR A 126 -10.30 -18.66 10.18
CA THR A 126 -8.89 -19.07 10.11
C THR A 126 -8.76 -20.40 9.39
N ILE A 127 -8.09 -20.41 8.24
CA ILE A 127 -7.67 -21.62 7.56
C ILE A 127 -6.22 -21.91 7.96
N THR A 128 -6.00 -23.03 8.65
CA THR A 128 -4.68 -23.48 9.09
C THR A 128 -4.24 -24.70 8.29
N THR A 129 -3.06 -24.69 7.67
CA THR A 129 -2.54 -25.90 7.01
C THR A 129 -1.96 -26.88 8.02
N ALA A 130 -2.14 -28.18 7.83
CA ALA A 130 -1.56 -29.21 8.68
C ALA A 130 -0.02 -29.11 8.82
N ALA A 131 0.51 -29.63 9.92
CA ALA A 131 1.94 -29.56 10.27
C ALA A 131 2.89 -30.30 9.31
N SER A 132 2.36 -31.11 8.38
CA SER A 132 3.11 -31.88 7.39
C SER A 132 2.41 -31.89 6.03
N GLY A 133 3.13 -32.33 4.99
CA GLY A 133 2.67 -32.26 3.61
C GLY A 133 2.80 -30.85 3.01
N SER A 134 2.15 -30.62 1.89
CA SER A 134 2.13 -29.31 1.22
C SER A 134 0.77 -29.08 0.59
N GLN A 135 0.32 -27.83 0.56
CA GLN A 135 -1.06 -27.45 0.30
C GLN A 135 -1.14 -26.30 -0.71
N THR A 136 -2.14 -26.29 -1.58
CA THR A 136 -2.45 -25.16 -2.44
C THR A 136 -3.94 -25.12 -2.70
N ILE A 137 -4.57 -23.98 -2.40
CA ILE A 137 -5.93 -23.65 -2.84
C ILE A 137 -5.80 -22.53 -3.86
N THR A 138 -6.44 -22.70 -5.01
CA THR A 138 -6.61 -21.63 -5.99
C THR A 138 -8.06 -21.16 -5.95
N VAL A 139 -8.31 -19.86 -6.10
CA VAL A 139 -9.66 -19.29 -6.15
C VAL A 139 -9.80 -18.45 -7.41
N SER A 140 -10.81 -18.76 -8.23
CA SER A 140 -10.94 -18.28 -9.61
C SER A 140 -12.14 -17.36 -9.86
N GLY A 141 -13.00 -17.15 -8.86
CA GLY A 141 -14.15 -16.23 -8.92
C GLY A 141 -14.35 -15.43 -7.62
N PRO A 142 -15.56 -14.86 -7.41
CA PRO A 142 -15.84 -13.90 -6.34
C PRO A 142 -15.45 -14.41 -4.95
N SER A 143 -14.76 -13.57 -4.18
CA SER A 143 -14.26 -13.93 -2.85
C SER A 143 -14.21 -12.71 -1.93
N GLY A 144 -14.29 -12.91 -0.61
CA GLY A 144 -14.33 -11.80 0.34
C GLY A 144 -14.50 -12.19 1.81
N GLY A 145 -14.68 -11.15 2.63
CA GLY A 145 -14.69 -11.21 4.09
C GLY A 145 -13.28 -11.32 4.67
N ASP A 146 -13.22 -11.59 5.99
CA ASP A 146 -11.98 -11.56 6.77
C ASP A 146 -11.45 -12.97 7.05
N LEU A 147 -10.45 -13.36 6.26
CA LEU A 147 -9.80 -14.67 6.29
C LEU A 147 -8.34 -14.56 6.76
N THR A 148 -8.01 -15.30 7.82
CA THR A 148 -6.63 -15.58 8.22
C THR A 148 -6.13 -16.87 7.58
N TRP A 149 -5.07 -16.77 6.78
CA TRP A 149 -4.34 -17.88 6.20
C TRP A 149 -3.08 -18.17 7.03
N LYS A 150 -2.98 -19.39 7.58
CA LYS A 150 -1.93 -19.74 8.55
C LYS A 150 -1.24 -21.06 8.20
N SER A 151 0.08 -21.04 8.09
CA SER A 151 0.88 -22.27 8.06
C SER A 151 1.69 -22.52 9.33
N ILE A 152 1.60 -23.76 9.79
CA ILE A 152 2.46 -24.36 10.81
C ILE A 152 3.35 -25.47 10.22
N SER A 153 3.43 -25.59 8.89
CA SER A 153 4.10 -26.71 8.19
C SER A 153 5.55 -26.41 7.80
N ALA A 154 6.39 -27.44 7.74
CA ALA A 154 7.68 -27.35 7.05
C ALA A 154 7.52 -27.21 5.52
N GLY A 155 6.44 -27.76 4.94
CA GLY A 155 6.18 -27.76 3.50
C GLY A 155 5.67 -26.43 2.92
N TYR A 156 5.26 -26.43 1.66
CA TYR A 156 4.72 -25.25 0.99
C TYR A 156 3.21 -25.11 1.21
N THR A 157 2.73 -23.87 1.27
CA THR A 157 1.31 -23.56 1.49
C THR A 157 0.93 -22.30 0.74
N ARG A 158 -0.05 -22.40 -0.17
CA ARG A 158 -0.39 -21.29 -1.07
C ARG A 158 -1.89 -21.05 -1.12
N LEU A 159 -2.29 -19.80 -0.87
CA LEU A 159 -3.59 -19.28 -1.30
C LEU A 159 -3.32 -18.51 -2.60
N ILE A 160 -3.86 -18.99 -3.71
CA ILE A 160 -3.63 -18.41 -5.04
C ILE A 160 -4.89 -17.69 -5.50
N LEU A 161 -4.83 -16.36 -5.54
CA LEU A 161 -5.91 -15.52 -6.06
C LEU A 161 -5.75 -15.40 -7.57
N ASN A 162 -6.62 -16.12 -8.31
CA ASN A 162 -6.60 -16.24 -9.77
C ASN A 162 -7.84 -15.59 -10.43
N ALA A 163 -8.67 -14.93 -9.61
CA ALA A 163 -10.01 -14.49 -9.99
C ALA A 163 -10.06 -13.26 -10.92
N THR A 164 -11.15 -13.19 -11.68
CA THR A 164 -11.55 -12.00 -12.46
C THR A 164 -12.22 -10.90 -11.63
N VAL A 165 -12.43 -11.15 -10.33
CA VAL A 165 -13.06 -10.26 -9.35
C VAL A 165 -12.15 -10.14 -8.13
N ALA A 166 -12.05 -8.94 -7.56
CA ALA A 166 -11.15 -8.66 -6.44
C ALA A 166 -11.62 -9.31 -5.14
N TRP A 167 -10.69 -9.71 -4.27
CA TRP A 167 -11.03 -10.09 -2.89
C TRP A 167 -11.61 -8.87 -2.15
N ASN A 168 -12.86 -8.96 -1.71
CA ASN A 168 -13.57 -7.89 -1.01
C ASN A 168 -13.52 -8.12 0.52
N GLY A 169 -12.50 -7.59 1.21
CA GLY A 169 -12.24 -7.84 2.64
C GLY A 169 -10.77 -8.04 2.97
N LYS A 170 -10.47 -8.61 4.14
CA LYS A 170 -9.09 -8.77 4.63
C LYS A 170 -8.54 -10.19 4.51
N LEU A 171 -7.38 -10.31 3.88
CA LEU A 171 -6.52 -11.49 3.93
C LEU A 171 -5.36 -11.25 4.89
N THR A 172 -5.29 -12.05 5.96
CA THR A 172 -4.20 -12.01 6.93
C THR A 172 -3.30 -13.23 6.76
N GLU A 173 -2.05 -13.03 6.36
CA GLU A 173 -1.00 -14.04 6.43
C GLU A 173 -0.52 -14.12 7.89
N ALA A 174 -0.58 -15.31 8.49
CA ALA A 174 -0.26 -15.54 9.90
C ALA A 174 0.55 -16.84 10.12
N SER A 175 1.32 -17.28 9.13
CA SER A 175 2.21 -18.44 9.26
C SER A 175 3.26 -18.25 10.35
N THR A 176 3.55 -19.32 11.08
CA THR A 176 4.62 -19.34 12.09
C THR A 176 5.82 -20.17 11.67
N ALA A 177 5.68 -21.00 10.64
CA ALA A 177 6.77 -21.80 10.08
C ALA A 177 7.48 -21.04 8.95
N THR A 178 8.81 -20.98 8.98
CA THR A 178 9.64 -20.19 8.06
C THR A 178 9.26 -20.42 6.59
N SER A 179 9.18 -19.33 5.83
CA SER A 179 8.84 -19.35 4.40
C SER A 179 10.09 -19.36 3.54
N GLY A 180 10.24 -20.40 2.70
CA GLY A 180 11.31 -20.51 1.72
C GLY A 180 11.23 -19.45 0.61
N THR A 181 12.03 -19.61 -0.43
CA THR A 181 11.91 -18.76 -1.64
C THR A 181 10.54 -18.96 -2.31
N PRO A 182 10.02 -17.96 -3.04
CA PRO A 182 8.75 -18.10 -3.77
C PRO A 182 8.74 -19.35 -4.67
N ASN A 183 7.62 -20.08 -4.66
CA ASN A 183 7.44 -21.36 -5.36
C ASN A 183 8.32 -22.53 -4.89
N SER A 184 9.15 -22.38 -3.85
CA SER A 184 9.91 -23.49 -3.26
C SER A 184 9.03 -24.51 -2.52
N SER A 185 9.63 -25.63 -2.13
CA SER A 185 9.02 -26.70 -1.33
C SER A 185 8.65 -26.31 0.10
N SER A 186 9.06 -25.12 0.58
CA SER A 186 8.74 -24.59 1.91
C SER A 186 8.12 -23.17 1.87
N GLY A 187 7.76 -22.67 0.68
CA GLY A 187 7.16 -21.34 0.52
C GLY A 187 5.76 -21.23 1.13
N LYS A 188 5.56 -20.24 2.00
CA LYS A 188 4.27 -19.82 2.57
C LYS A 188 3.82 -18.55 1.84
N GLU A 189 2.73 -18.61 1.09
CA GLU A 189 2.38 -17.60 0.08
C GLU A 189 0.88 -17.25 0.09
N ILE A 190 0.58 -15.95 0.07
CA ILE A 190 -0.61 -15.41 -0.61
C ILE A 190 -0.11 -14.95 -1.99
N ARG A 191 -0.59 -15.59 -3.05
CA ARG A 191 -0.08 -15.41 -4.42
C ARG A 191 -1.13 -14.76 -5.30
N ILE A 192 -0.79 -13.66 -5.98
CA ILE A 192 -1.68 -12.95 -6.90
C ILE A 192 -1.34 -13.36 -8.34
N ASN A 193 -2.21 -14.17 -8.95
CA ASN A 193 -2.04 -14.67 -10.32
C ASN A 193 -2.68 -13.76 -11.40
N ALA A 194 -3.69 -12.98 -11.03
CA ALA A 194 -4.39 -12.03 -11.90
C ALA A 194 -4.51 -10.66 -11.21
N ALA A 195 -4.27 -9.57 -11.94
CA ALA A 195 -4.39 -8.20 -11.41
C ALA A 195 -5.79 -7.92 -10.85
N THR A 196 -6.81 -8.44 -11.55
CA THR A 196 -8.24 -8.36 -11.21
C THR A 196 -8.61 -9.05 -9.90
N ALA A 197 -7.77 -9.94 -9.37
CA ALA A 197 -8.02 -10.61 -8.10
C ALA A 197 -7.76 -9.71 -6.86
N THR A 198 -7.36 -8.46 -7.11
CA THR A 198 -7.06 -7.43 -6.09
C THR A 198 -7.66 -6.09 -6.50
N GLY A 199 -8.11 -5.29 -5.53
CA GLY A 199 -8.66 -3.95 -5.77
C GLY A 199 -8.71 -3.10 -4.49
N GLU A 200 -9.45 -1.99 -4.56
CA GLU A 200 -9.56 -0.99 -3.47
C GLU A 200 -10.21 -1.54 -2.18
N ASN A 201 -10.93 -2.67 -2.26
CA ASN A 201 -11.48 -3.36 -1.10
C ASN A 201 -10.59 -4.53 -0.62
N THR A 202 -9.47 -4.81 -1.29
CA THR A 202 -8.56 -5.91 -0.92
C THR A 202 -7.55 -5.42 0.11
N LYS A 203 -7.64 -5.94 1.33
CA LYS A 203 -6.73 -5.62 2.44
C LYS A 203 -5.78 -6.78 2.70
N ILE A 204 -4.47 -6.53 2.69
CA ILE A 204 -3.44 -7.55 3.00
C ILE A 204 -2.73 -7.21 4.31
N ALA A 205 -2.70 -8.16 5.25
CA ALA A 205 -1.93 -8.07 6.49
C ALA A 205 -0.91 -9.22 6.57
N LEU A 206 0.39 -8.91 6.53
CA LEU A 206 1.46 -9.90 6.63
C LEU A 206 2.02 -9.95 8.07
N ASN A 207 1.30 -10.67 8.93
CA ASN A 207 1.61 -10.80 10.36
C ASN A 207 2.44 -12.06 10.68
N GLY A 208 2.59 -12.97 9.72
CA GLY A 208 3.38 -14.19 9.83
C GLY A 208 4.72 -14.16 9.11
N THR A 209 5.33 -15.33 8.97
CA THR A 209 6.57 -15.61 8.22
C THR A 209 6.36 -15.69 6.71
N GLY A 210 5.13 -15.58 6.21
CA GLY A 210 4.77 -15.78 4.82
C GLY A 210 4.90 -14.54 3.95
N LYS A 211 4.43 -14.68 2.70
CA LYS A 211 4.80 -13.77 1.60
C LYS A 211 3.61 -13.35 0.77
N LEU A 212 3.58 -12.08 0.36
CA LEU A 212 2.74 -11.63 -0.75
C LEU A 212 3.55 -11.80 -2.04
N VAL A 213 3.05 -12.64 -2.95
CA VAL A 213 3.78 -13.07 -4.15
C VAL A 213 3.04 -12.65 -5.41
N VAL A 214 3.55 -11.65 -6.13
CA VAL A 214 2.98 -11.21 -7.41
C VAL A 214 3.47 -12.13 -8.55
N ASN A 215 2.56 -12.72 -9.31
CA ASN A 215 2.91 -13.69 -10.36
C ASN A 215 3.58 -13.03 -11.57
N GLN A 216 4.13 -13.85 -12.48
CA GLN A 216 4.82 -13.39 -13.68
C GLN A 216 3.92 -12.71 -14.72
N THR A 217 2.62 -13.02 -14.72
CA THR A 217 1.60 -12.47 -15.64
C THR A 217 1.00 -11.13 -15.19
N VAL A 218 1.36 -10.64 -14.00
CA VAL A 218 0.67 -9.52 -13.35
C VAL A 218 1.57 -8.29 -13.35
N ALA A 219 1.31 -7.34 -14.24
CA ALA A 219 2.11 -6.11 -14.39
C ALA A 219 1.92 -5.12 -13.23
N SER A 220 0.74 -5.08 -12.60
CA SER A 220 0.47 -4.30 -11.39
C SER A 220 -0.70 -4.94 -10.62
N ILE A 221 -0.76 -4.71 -9.30
CA ILE A 221 -1.91 -5.01 -8.44
C ILE A 221 -2.39 -3.73 -7.74
N THR A 222 -3.66 -3.72 -7.31
CA THR A 222 -4.24 -2.62 -6.52
C THR A 222 -4.68 -3.16 -5.17
N LEU A 223 -4.31 -2.49 -4.08
CA LEU A 223 -4.69 -2.83 -2.71
C LEU A 223 -5.37 -1.64 -2.02
N GLY A 224 -6.38 -1.92 -1.19
CA GLY A 224 -7.00 -0.92 -0.31
C GLY A 224 -6.30 -0.73 1.03
N GLU A 225 -5.54 -1.73 1.48
CA GLU A 225 -4.76 -1.66 2.71
C GLU A 225 -3.58 -2.62 2.64
N LEU A 226 -2.41 -2.16 3.08
CA LEU A 226 -1.24 -2.98 3.32
C LEU A 226 -0.83 -2.80 4.79
N SER A 227 -0.56 -3.91 5.47
CA SER A 227 -0.06 -3.91 6.85
C SER A 227 0.78 -5.16 7.10
N GLY A 228 1.51 -5.19 8.20
CA GLY A 228 2.14 -6.42 8.67
C GLY A 228 3.09 -6.19 9.83
N THR A 229 2.91 -6.93 10.92
CA THR A 229 3.74 -6.81 12.14
C THR A 229 5.03 -7.64 12.10
N SER A 230 5.20 -8.51 11.10
CA SER A 230 6.33 -9.44 11.02
C SER A 230 7.51 -8.87 10.26
N ALA A 231 8.66 -8.76 10.93
CA ALA A 231 9.94 -8.43 10.30
C ALA A 231 10.46 -9.50 9.31
N THR A 232 9.84 -10.69 9.29
CA THR A 232 10.22 -11.81 8.41
C THR A 232 9.26 -12.01 7.23
N ALA A 233 8.18 -11.23 7.16
CA ALA A 233 7.30 -11.21 6.00
C ALA A 233 8.04 -10.67 4.76
N GLU A 234 7.62 -11.09 3.56
CA GLU A 234 8.20 -10.63 2.30
C GLU A 234 7.11 -10.25 1.26
N ILE A 235 7.22 -9.08 0.64
CA ILE A 235 6.56 -8.77 -0.63
C ILE A 235 7.56 -9.05 -1.76
N THR A 236 7.18 -9.87 -2.75
CA THR A 236 8.09 -10.35 -3.79
C THR A 236 7.32 -10.88 -5.02
N ALA A 237 8.03 -11.42 -6.02
CA ALA A 237 7.40 -11.86 -7.29
C ALA A 237 8.03 -13.12 -7.91
N LEU A 238 7.27 -13.81 -8.77
CA LEU A 238 7.69 -15.04 -9.45
C LEU A 238 8.38 -14.79 -10.79
N ASN A 239 9.44 -15.57 -11.04
CA ASN A 239 10.11 -15.80 -12.33
C ASN A 239 10.55 -14.55 -13.12
N GLN A 240 11.10 -14.75 -14.32
CA GLN A 240 11.68 -13.70 -15.16
C GLN A 240 10.61 -12.94 -15.95
N GLY A 241 10.89 -11.67 -16.29
CA GLY A 241 10.13 -10.89 -17.27
C GLY A 241 9.10 -9.90 -16.70
N GLY A 242 8.96 -8.77 -17.41
CA GLY A 242 8.00 -7.69 -17.13
C GLY A 242 8.30 -6.85 -15.90
N GLY A 243 7.81 -5.60 -15.89
CA GLY A 243 7.72 -4.80 -14.67
C GLY A 243 6.64 -5.32 -13.72
N ARG A 244 6.67 -4.86 -12.47
CA ARG A 244 5.64 -5.08 -11.44
C ARG A 244 5.20 -3.74 -10.86
N GLY A 245 4.08 -3.73 -10.16
CA GLY A 245 3.57 -2.54 -9.50
C GLY A 245 2.67 -2.90 -8.33
N ILE A 246 2.67 -2.07 -7.30
CA ILE A 246 1.58 -2.03 -6.31
C ILE A 246 1.03 -0.61 -6.29
N VAL A 247 -0.26 -0.49 -6.53
CA VAL A 247 -1.06 0.72 -6.30
C VAL A 247 -1.77 0.55 -4.96
N LEU A 248 -1.52 1.43 -4.01
CA LEU A 248 -2.07 1.36 -2.65
C LEU A 248 -3.02 2.54 -2.42
N ASN A 249 -4.33 2.26 -2.48
CA ASN A 249 -5.42 3.22 -2.30
C ASN A 249 -5.91 3.13 -0.84
N GLN A 250 -5.06 3.58 0.08
CA GLN A 250 -5.25 3.37 1.52
C GLN A 250 -5.63 4.66 2.27
N ASP A 251 -6.79 4.62 2.94
CA ASP A 251 -7.32 5.67 3.83
C ASP A 251 -7.02 5.44 5.32
N THR A 252 -6.55 4.24 5.69
CA THR A 252 -6.16 3.89 7.07
C THR A 252 -4.68 4.16 7.34
N ASN A 253 -4.30 4.30 8.61
CA ASN A 253 -2.90 4.38 9.04
C ASN A 253 -2.39 2.99 9.43
N THR A 254 -1.28 2.53 8.82
CA THR A 254 -0.71 1.20 9.05
C THR A 254 0.83 1.21 9.03
N THR A 255 1.42 0.25 9.74
CA THR A 255 2.83 -0.14 9.57
C THR A 255 2.93 -1.48 8.80
N TYR A 256 3.91 -1.57 7.90
CA TYR A 256 4.44 -2.82 7.36
C TYR A 256 5.91 -2.98 7.77
N ALA A 257 6.17 -3.97 8.62
CA ALA A 257 7.50 -4.26 9.17
C ALA A 257 8.30 -5.29 8.36
N GLY A 258 7.71 -5.92 7.34
CA GLY A 258 8.40 -6.91 6.51
C GLY A 258 9.28 -6.29 5.42
N THR A 259 9.98 -7.15 4.68
CA THR A 259 10.87 -6.74 3.58
C THR A 259 10.16 -6.73 2.24
N TRP A 260 10.60 -5.88 1.31
CA TRP A 260 10.08 -5.89 -0.07
C TRP A 260 11.22 -6.09 -1.06
N THR A 261 11.23 -7.25 -1.73
CA THR A 261 12.31 -7.66 -2.65
C THR A 261 11.88 -7.70 -4.11
N ARG A 262 12.85 -7.50 -5.00
CA ARG A 262 12.68 -7.69 -6.46
C ARG A 262 12.61 -9.17 -6.90
N GLY A 263 12.81 -10.10 -5.98
CA GLY A 263 13.05 -11.52 -6.27
C GLY A 263 14.42 -11.78 -6.92
N SER A 264 14.56 -12.95 -7.54
CA SER A 264 15.83 -13.52 -8.02
C SER A 264 16.39 -12.97 -9.35
N SER A 265 15.90 -11.82 -9.82
CA SER A 265 16.27 -11.24 -11.13
C SER A 265 16.05 -9.73 -11.10
N PRO A 266 16.84 -8.90 -11.83
CA PRO A 266 16.53 -7.48 -11.98
C PRO A 266 15.14 -7.32 -12.59
N ARG A 267 14.27 -6.66 -11.85
CA ARG A 267 12.90 -6.30 -12.24
C ARG A 267 12.64 -4.89 -11.83
N ASP A 268 11.92 -4.20 -12.69
CA ASP A 268 11.36 -2.87 -12.48
C ASP A 268 10.08 -3.01 -11.63
N TRP A 269 10.08 -2.60 -10.36
CA TRP A 269 8.85 -2.38 -9.59
C TRP A 269 8.59 -0.88 -9.43
N SER A 270 7.36 -0.48 -9.70
CA SER A 270 6.81 0.80 -9.23
C SER A 270 6.04 0.63 -7.92
N PHE A 271 5.96 1.71 -7.14
CA PHE A 271 5.00 1.83 -6.04
C PHE A 271 4.23 3.15 -6.17
N VAL A 272 2.90 3.07 -6.08
CA VAL A 272 2.02 4.25 -6.12
C VAL A 272 1.19 4.27 -4.84
N LYS A 273 1.24 5.37 -4.10
CA LYS A 273 0.43 5.61 -2.89
C LYS A 273 -0.61 6.70 -3.18
N ASN A 274 -1.88 6.33 -3.07
CA ASN A 274 -3.04 7.21 -3.19
C ASN A 274 -3.82 7.23 -1.86
N ASN A 275 -4.88 8.05 -1.78
CA ASN A 275 -5.82 8.16 -0.66
C ASN A 275 -5.20 8.68 0.66
N ALA A 276 -6.02 9.03 1.66
CA ALA A 276 -5.62 9.93 2.74
C ALA A 276 -4.72 9.31 3.84
N GLY A 277 -4.68 7.98 3.94
CA GLY A 277 -4.01 7.26 5.02
C GLY A 277 -2.49 7.23 4.90
N ARG A 278 -1.81 6.78 5.96
CA ARG A 278 -0.36 6.56 6.00
C ARG A 278 -0.01 5.08 5.88
N ILE A 279 0.99 4.76 5.06
CA ILE A 279 1.78 3.52 5.18
C ILE A 279 3.17 3.84 5.76
N ARG A 280 3.63 3.05 6.73
CA ARG A 280 4.93 3.19 7.40
C ARG A 280 5.76 1.91 7.21
N PHE A 281 6.95 2.04 6.62
CA PHE A 281 7.85 0.93 6.31
C PHE A 281 9.06 0.95 7.26
N THR A 282 9.22 -0.07 8.10
CA THR A 282 10.26 -0.11 9.15
C THR A 282 11.40 -1.10 8.88
N ASN A 283 11.58 -1.52 7.63
CA ASN A 283 12.51 -2.60 7.24
C ASN A 283 12.88 -2.46 5.74
N THR A 284 13.76 -3.31 5.23
CA THR A 284 14.45 -3.11 3.94
C THR A 284 13.56 -3.27 2.70
N ILE A 285 13.66 -2.30 1.79
CA ILE A 285 13.01 -2.27 0.47
C ILE A 285 14.08 -2.22 -0.62
N VAL A 286 14.27 -3.34 -1.33
CA VAL A 286 15.13 -3.43 -2.53
C VAL A 286 14.32 -3.52 -3.83
N ALA A 287 12.99 -3.33 -3.74
CA ALA A 287 12.09 -3.54 -4.86
C ALA A 287 11.93 -2.34 -5.80
N TRP A 288 11.89 -1.10 -5.29
CA TRP A 288 11.43 0.13 -5.98
C TRP A 288 12.35 0.69 -7.09
N THR A 289 12.77 -0.19 -7.99
CA THR A 289 13.68 0.01 -9.12
C THR A 289 13.14 0.91 -10.23
N ALA A 290 11.82 0.99 -10.40
CA ALA A 290 11.15 1.91 -11.33
C ALA A 290 10.64 3.20 -10.65
N GLY A 291 10.98 3.40 -9.37
CA GLY A 291 10.61 4.58 -8.59
C GLY A 291 9.26 4.51 -7.89
N VAL A 292 8.93 5.62 -7.22
CA VAL A 292 7.80 5.77 -6.29
C VAL A 292 7.02 7.04 -6.62
N MET A 293 5.69 6.97 -6.52
CA MET A 293 4.79 8.09 -6.67
C MET A 293 3.83 8.17 -5.49
N ILE A 294 3.90 9.27 -4.73
CA ILE A 294 3.04 9.52 -3.57
C ILE A 294 2.06 10.63 -3.95
N ASN A 295 0.86 10.24 -4.38
CA ASN A 295 -0.20 11.15 -4.83
C ASN A 295 -1.08 11.66 -3.69
N GLY A 296 -1.12 10.95 -2.55
CA GLY A 296 -1.98 11.33 -1.43
C GLY A 296 -1.66 10.60 -0.13
N GLY A 297 -2.04 11.22 0.98
CA GLY A 297 -1.72 10.74 2.32
C GLY A 297 -0.21 10.76 2.57
N SER A 298 0.31 9.73 3.23
CA SER A 298 1.72 9.71 3.63
C SER A 298 2.42 8.36 3.41
N VAL A 299 3.72 8.41 3.12
CA VAL A 299 4.64 7.26 3.22
C VAL A 299 5.76 7.63 4.19
N TYR A 300 5.95 6.81 5.23
CA TYR A 300 7.11 6.94 6.14
C TYR A 300 8.08 5.79 5.90
N LEU A 301 9.36 6.12 5.80
CA LEU A 301 10.48 5.21 5.54
C LEU A 301 11.43 5.25 6.74
N ASN A 302 11.30 4.26 7.62
CA ASN A 302 12.11 4.11 8.84
C ASN A 302 13.06 2.91 8.76
N GLY A 303 12.99 2.15 7.65
CA GLY A 303 13.98 1.15 7.27
C GLY A 303 14.99 1.67 6.25
N GLU A 304 15.51 0.77 5.43
CA GLU A 304 16.48 1.06 4.37
C GLU A 304 15.83 0.85 2.98
N VAL A 305 16.01 1.79 2.06
CA VAL A 305 15.54 1.71 0.67
C VAL A 305 16.73 1.76 -0.28
N THR A 306 17.24 0.61 -0.70
CA THR A 306 18.37 0.47 -1.65
C THR A 306 17.94 0.05 -3.06
N GLY A 307 16.63 -0.01 -3.32
CA GLY A 307 16.07 -0.46 -4.60
C GLY A 307 16.09 0.54 -5.75
N ILE A 308 16.28 1.84 -5.53
CA ILE A 308 15.98 2.91 -6.51
C ILE A 308 17.06 2.99 -7.59
N SER A 309 16.92 2.16 -8.62
CA SER A 309 17.97 1.85 -9.61
C SER A 309 17.99 2.75 -10.84
N SER A 310 19.08 2.70 -11.60
CA SER A 310 19.27 3.50 -12.82
C SER A 310 18.47 3.05 -14.05
N SER A 311 17.93 1.81 -14.09
CA SER A 311 17.32 1.23 -15.30
C SER A 311 16.04 1.91 -15.79
N SER A 312 15.23 2.48 -14.89
CA SER A 312 14.01 3.22 -15.25
C SER A 312 13.60 4.18 -14.12
N GLY A 313 12.42 4.81 -14.23
CA GLY A 313 11.87 5.69 -13.19
C GLY A 313 12.56 7.03 -12.99
N THR A 314 11.96 7.89 -12.16
CA THR A 314 12.45 9.24 -11.80
C THR A 314 13.08 9.33 -10.41
N GLY A 315 12.89 8.31 -9.57
CA GLY A 315 13.25 8.32 -8.15
C GLY A 315 12.01 8.25 -7.27
N ILE A 316 11.88 9.12 -6.26
CA ILE A 316 10.65 9.29 -5.48
C ILE A 316 10.00 10.62 -5.89
N THR A 317 8.70 10.61 -6.16
CA THR A 317 7.91 11.81 -6.45
C THR A 317 6.80 11.97 -5.42
N VAL A 318 6.59 13.19 -4.93
CA VAL A 318 5.59 13.53 -3.90
C VAL A 318 4.71 14.66 -4.42
N ALA A 319 3.41 14.43 -4.51
CA ALA A 319 2.44 15.39 -5.03
C ALA A 319 2.04 16.45 -3.99
N ALA A 320 1.33 17.48 -4.45
CA ALA A 320 0.74 18.51 -3.59
C ALA A 320 -0.13 17.89 -2.48
N GLY A 321 0.08 18.29 -1.24
CA GLY A 321 -0.63 17.78 -0.05
C GLY A 321 -0.23 16.36 0.39
N ALA A 322 0.60 15.64 -0.36
CA ALA A 322 1.12 14.35 0.04
C ALA A 322 2.40 14.48 0.89
N THR A 323 2.68 13.49 1.74
CA THR A 323 3.86 13.48 2.63
C THR A 323 4.81 12.33 2.30
N LEU A 324 6.10 12.63 2.18
CA LEU A 324 7.18 11.68 2.41
C LEU A 324 7.80 11.96 3.79
N GLY A 325 8.10 10.93 4.56
CA GLY A 325 8.79 11.08 5.83
C GLY A 325 9.54 9.85 6.29
N GLY A 326 9.91 9.84 7.56
CA GLY A 326 10.57 8.72 8.23
C GLY A 326 12.07 8.91 8.47
N THR A 327 12.54 8.29 9.54
CA THR A 327 13.89 8.37 10.10
C THR A 327 14.85 7.34 9.48
N GLY A 328 14.67 7.02 8.20
CA GLY A 328 15.31 5.91 7.52
C GLY A 328 16.44 6.32 6.58
N SER A 329 16.86 5.37 5.75
CA SER A 329 17.95 5.53 4.77
C SER A 329 17.44 5.26 3.36
N ILE A 330 17.59 6.21 2.45
CA ILE A 330 17.14 6.12 1.05
C ILE A 330 18.36 6.25 0.15
N THR A 331 18.74 5.16 -0.52
CA THR A 331 19.87 5.14 -1.45
C THR A 331 19.36 5.26 -2.89
N LEU A 332 19.73 6.38 -3.52
CA LEU A 332 19.41 6.73 -4.90
C LEU A 332 20.56 6.28 -5.82
N ALA A 333 20.22 5.66 -6.95
CA ALA A 333 21.15 5.56 -8.06
C ALA A 333 21.44 6.95 -8.67
N ALA A 334 22.50 7.04 -9.49
CA ALA A 334 22.79 8.22 -10.27
C ALA A 334 21.56 8.70 -11.07
N ASP A 335 21.43 10.02 -11.21
CA ASP A 335 20.34 10.72 -11.88
C ASP A 335 18.92 10.49 -11.31
N LYS A 336 18.79 9.86 -10.13
CA LYS A 336 17.53 9.75 -9.39
C LYS A 336 17.48 10.77 -8.26
N THR A 337 16.27 11.25 -7.94
CA THR A 337 16.04 12.27 -6.91
C THR A 337 14.81 11.95 -6.07
N ILE A 338 14.68 12.62 -4.92
CA ILE A 338 13.42 12.80 -4.22
C ILE A 338 12.88 14.15 -4.66
N THR A 339 11.81 14.16 -5.47
CA THR A 339 11.19 15.39 -5.98
C THR A 339 9.89 15.69 -5.22
N LEU A 340 9.87 16.84 -4.55
CA LEU A 340 8.72 17.41 -3.86
C LEU A 340 8.02 18.41 -4.79
N ALA A 341 6.74 18.21 -5.08
CA ALA A 341 5.92 19.16 -5.83
C ALA A 341 5.61 20.44 -5.02
N ASP A 342 5.07 21.45 -5.68
CA ASP A 342 4.44 22.58 -5.01
C ASP A 342 3.34 22.10 -4.04
N GLY A 343 3.36 22.57 -2.79
CA GLY A 343 2.49 22.11 -1.72
C GLY A 343 2.77 20.71 -1.17
N ALA A 344 3.83 20.01 -1.58
CA ALA A 344 4.20 18.71 -1.01
C ALA A 344 4.83 18.85 0.39
N ILE A 345 4.85 17.76 1.16
CA ILE A 345 5.35 17.72 2.54
C ILE A 345 6.52 16.75 2.67
N LEU A 346 7.58 17.19 3.37
CA LEU A 346 8.67 16.35 3.88
C LEU A 346 8.61 16.30 5.41
N ASP A 347 8.85 15.14 6.02
CA ASP A 347 8.74 14.91 7.47
C ASP A 347 9.86 13.95 7.95
N PRO A 348 11.10 14.40 8.18
CA PRO A 348 12.24 13.57 8.60
C PRO A 348 12.05 12.81 9.93
N GLY A 349 11.06 13.18 10.74
CA GLY A 349 10.65 12.44 11.93
C GLY A 349 9.91 11.13 11.60
N ASP A 350 9.39 10.49 12.64
CA ASP A 350 8.52 9.31 12.55
C ASP A 350 7.15 9.60 13.18
N VAL A 351 6.11 8.91 12.70
CA VAL A 351 4.78 8.93 13.31
C VAL A 351 4.25 7.50 13.42
N SER A 352 4.03 7.05 14.65
CA SER A 352 3.52 5.72 14.98
C SER A 352 2.07 5.48 14.53
N ASP A 353 1.60 4.23 14.56
CA ASP A 353 0.20 3.84 14.27
C ASP A 353 -0.81 4.43 15.27
N LEU A 354 -0.35 4.94 16.42
CA LEU A 354 -1.16 5.69 17.39
C LEU A 354 -1.14 7.22 17.17
N GLY A 355 -0.49 7.71 16.11
CA GLY A 355 -0.35 9.15 15.83
C GLY A 355 0.68 9.87 16.69
N VAL A 356 1.37 9.18 17.60
CA VAL A 356 2.49 9.75 18.38
C VAL A 356 3.67 9.94 17.43
N ALA A 357 4.17 11.18 17.34
CA ALA A 357 5.36 11.55 16.60
C ALA A 357 6.64 11.40 17.45
N SER A 358 7.77 11.18 16.79
CA SER A 358 9.11 11.12 17.40
C SER A 358 10.17 11.60 16.42
N THR A 359 11.27 12.16 16.92
CA THR A 359 12.30 12.80 16.08
C THR A 359 13.27 11.79 15.46
N GLY A 360 14.01 12.21 14.42
CA GLY A 360 15.16 11.46 13.93
C GLY A 360 15.77 11.96 12.61
N ILE A 361 16.65 11.13 12.04
CA ILE A 361 17.48 11.51 10.90
C ILE A 361 17.00 10.83 9.62
N LEU A 362 16.55 11.60 8.64
CA LEU A 362 16.32 11.12 7.28
C LEU A 362 17.64 11.18 6.49
N THR A 363 18.15 10.01 6.11
CA THR A 363 19.39 9.87 5.33
C THR A 363 19.08 9.60 3.86
N ILE A 364 19.70 10.37 2.96
CA ILE A 364 19.56 10.25 1.50
C ILE A 364 20.95 10.00 0.92
N ASN A 365 21.29 8.75 0.58
CA ASN A 365 22.58 8.41 -0.01
C ASN A 365 22.50 8.50 -1.54
N GLY A 366 23.59 8.95 -2.16
CA GLY A 366 23.78 8.87 -3.60
C GLY A 366 25.25 9.13 -3.96
N THR A 367 25.59 8.99 -5.24
CA THR A 367 26.96 9.27 -5.71
C THR A 367 27.15 10.72 -6.16
N SER A 368 26.09 11.34 -6.69
CA SER A 368 26.13 12.65 -7.34
C SER A 368 24.75 13.17 -7.71
N GLY A 369 24.60 14.50 -7.71
CA GLY A 369 23.45 15.18 -8.30
C GLY A 369 22.49 15.78 -7.27
N ALA A 370 21.28 16.11 -7.72
CA ALA A 370 20.36 17.01 -7.03
C ALA A 370 19.53 16.38 -5.89
N GLY A 371 19.89 15.17 -5.41
CA GLY A 371 19.40 14.50 -4.19
C GLY A 371 17.94 14.75 -3.80
N LEU A 372 17.70 15.88 -3.11
CA LEU A 372 16.40 16.41 -2.74
C LEU A 372 16.03 17.64 -3.60
N VAL A 373 14.99 17.51 -4.42
CA VAL A 373 14.52 18.53 -5.37
C VAL A 373 13.19 19.14 -4.95
N PHE A 374 13.12 20.46 -4.92
CA PHE A 374 11.92 21.25 -4.66
C PHE A 374 11.38 21.88 -5.95
N ALA A 375 10.25 21.40 -6.45
CA ALA A 375 9.62 21.88 -7.68
C ALA A 375 8.61 23.02 -7.46
N GLY A 376 8.56 23.59 -6.24
CA GLY A 376 7.69 24.68 -5.82
C GLY A 376 7.90 24.99 -4.34
N GLY A 377 6.94 25.66 -3.70
CA GLY A 377 6.93 25.86 -2.25
C GLY A 377 6.46 24.60 -1.53
N ALA A 378 7.37 23.93 -0.83
CA ALA A 378 7.06 22.73 -0.03
C ALA A 378 7.14 23.02 1.48
N THR A 379 6.50 22.18 2.29
CA THR A 379 6.61 22.24 3.75
C THR A 379 7.53 21.13 4.26
N ILE A 380 8.57 21.49 5.02
CA ILE A 380 9.36 20.54 5.80
C ILE A 380 8.85 20.62 7.24
N LYS A 381 8.07 19.63 7.68
CA LYS A 381 7.74 19.49 9.10
C LYS A 381 9.03 19.14 9.83
N PHE A 382 9.37 19.85 10.90
CA PHE A 382 10.67 19.68 11.51
C PHE A 382 10.60 19.94 13.01
N ASN A 383 11.07 19.00 13.80
CA ASN A 383 11.25 19.16 15.23
C ASN A 383 12.71 19.52 15.54
N LEU A 384 12.91 20.78 15.96
CA LEU A 384 14.20 21.35 16.30
C LEU A 384 14.91 20.62 17.48
N ASP A 385 14.20 19.82 18.27
CA ASP A 385 14.77 19.05 19.38
C ASP A 385 15.47 17.74 18.95
N GLY A 386 15.50 17.39 17.65
CA GLY A 386 16.28 16.24 17.20
C GLY A 386 16.11 15.73 15.76
N ASP A 387 15.32 16.40 14.91
CA ASP A 387 15.26 16.04 13.49
C ASP A 387 16.53 16.50 12.74
N LYS A 388 16.92 15.78 11.69
CA LYS A 388 17.92 16.24 10.70
C LYS A 388 17.72 15.55 9.35
N ILE A 389 18.04 16.23 8.26
CA ILE A 389 18.15 15.62 6.92
C ILE A 389 19.64 15.55 6.55
N VAL A 390 20.10 14.42 6.01
CA VAL A 390 21.50 14.21 5.63
C VAL A 390 21.59 13.66 4.20
N LEU A 391 22.22 14.40 3.29
CA LEU A 391 22.52 13.95 1.93
C LEU A 391 23.95 13.42 1.88
N VAL A 392 24.11 12.09 1.83
CA VAL A 392 25.42 11.41 1.84
C VAL A 392 25.94 11.25 0.42
N GLY A 393 27.12 11.82 0.16
CA GLY A 393 27.87 11.72 -1.10
C GLY A 393 28.46 13.07 -1.51
N ASP A 394 29.76 13.12 -1.82
CA ASP A 394 30.58 14.34 -1.95
C ASP A 394 30.10 15.38 -2.99
N THR A 395 29.16 14.99 -3.86
CA THR A 395 28.52 15.87 -4.88
C THR A 395 26.99 15.80 -4.85
N MET A 396 26.41 15.33 -3.75
CA MET A 396 24.96 15.32 -3.51
C MET A 396 24.50 16.67 -2.96
N THR A 397 23.63 17.34 -3.70
CA THR A 397 23.10 18.67 -3.37
C THR A 397 21.58 18.62 -3.19
N GLY A 398 21.00 19.67 -2.61
CA GLY A 398 19.58 20.00 -2.83
C GLY A 398 19.45 20.96 -4.01
N LEU A 399 18.29 20.97 -4.66
CA LEU A 399 17.98 21.87 -5.78
C LEU A 399 16.56 22.42 -5.67
N GLN A 400 16.37 23.68 -6.01
CA GLN A 400 15.04 24.26 -6.26
C GLN A 400 14.89 24.54 -7.76
N THR A 401 13.80 24.05 -8.36
CA THR A 401 13.49 24.22 -9.80
C THR A 401 12.23 25.06 -10.05
N GLY A 402 11.34 25.18 -9.06
CA GLY A 402 10.11 25.98 -9.14
C GLY A 402 10.16 27.26 -8.31
N VAL A 403 9.27 28.20 -8.62
CA VAL A 403 9.07 29.42 -7.82
C VAL A 403 8.27 29.06 -6.56
N GLY A 404 8.74 29.50 -5.39
CA GLY A 404 8.08 29.27 -4.11
C GLY A 404 9.03 29.44 -2.94
N THR A 405 8.49 29.37 -1.72
CA THR A 405 9.24 29.41 -0.46
C THR A 405 9.15 28.04 0.21
N ILE A 406 10.29 27.46 0.56
CA ILE A 406 10.38 26.20 1.29
C ILE A 406 10.20 26.52 2.78
N THR A 407 9.07 26.09 3.36
CA THR A 407 8.72 26.46 4.74
C THR A 407 9.09 25.33 5.70
N PHE A 408 9.98 25.60 6.66
CA PHE A 408 10.19 24.70 7.78
C PHE A 408 9.09 24.93 8.83
N ASP A 409 8.13 24.01 8.94
CA ASP A 409 7.09 24.07 9.96
C ASP A 409 7.61 23.48 11.28
N PHE A 410 8.01 24.37 12.18
CA PHE A 410 8.53 24.04 13.50
C PHE A 410 7.44 23.84 14.57
N SER A 411 6.16 23.72 14.20
CA SER A 411 5.02 23.61 15.13
C SER A 411 5.08 22.42 16.11
N GLY A 412 5.88 21.39 15.82
CA GLY A 412 6.14 20.25 16.70
C GLY A 412 7.30 20.42 17.69
N SER A 413 8.05 21.54 17.62
CA SER A 413 9.27 21.76 18.42
C SER A 413 8.97 22.29 19.82
N SER A 414 9.76 21.90 20.82
CA SER A 414 9.72 22.49 22.16
C SER A 414 10.34 23.90 22.17
N ALA A 415 9.96 24.70 23.17
CA ALA A 415 10.59 26.01 23.39
C ALA A 415 12.02 25.94 23.99
N SER A 416 12.59 24.74 24.20
CA SER A 416 13.88 24.59 24.90
C SER A 416 15.09 25.00 24.06
N VAL A 417 14.95 25.01 22.73
CA VAL A 417 15.98 25.37 21.74
C VAL A 417 16.03 26.86 21.37
N VAL A 418 15.23 27.71 22.03
CA VAL A 418 15.23 29.17 21.81
C VAL A 418 16.62 29.76 22.09
N GLY A 419 17.20 30.44 21.10
CA GLY A 419 18.56 31.01 21.18
C GLY A 419 19.70 30.05 20.80
N THR A 420 19.41 28.85 20.28
CA THR A 420 20.43 27.90 19.80
C THR A 420 20.62 27.96 18.28
N VAL A 421 21.72 27.38 17.80
CA VAL A 421 22.01 27.16 16.36
C VAL A 421 21.84 25.68 16.07
N ILE A 422 21.06 25.36 15.05
CA ILE A 422 20.48 24.02 14.85
C ILE A 422 20.71 23.58 13.40
N ASP A 423 21.36 22.42 13.22
CA ASP A 423 21.58 21.82 11.91
C ASP A 423 20.27 21.26 11.35
N LEU A 424 19.83 21.73 10.17
CA LEU A 424 18.60 21.27 9.53
C LEU A 424 18.87 20.26 8.41
N ILE A 425 19.76 20.63 7.48
CA ILE A 425 20.13 19.80 6.33
C ILE A 425 21.64 19.78 6.16
N ASP A 426 22.23 18.59 6.19
CA ASP A 426 23.61 18.37 5.76
C ASP A 426 23.62 18.07 4.25
N PHE A 427 24.30 18.91 3.45
CA PHE A 427 24.51 18.65 2.04
C PHE A 427 25.91 18.03 1.82
N GLY A 428 25.98 16.87 1.15
CA GLY A 428 27.26 16.21 0.88
C GLY A 428 28.17 17.01 -0.04
N GLY A 429 27.59 17.73 -1.01
CA GLY A 429 28.25 18.77 -1.82
C GLY A 429 27.74 20.18 -1.50
N THR A 430 28.24 21.18 -2.23
CA THR A 430 27.83 22.58 -2.07
C THR A 430 26.30 22.75 -2.20
N PRO A 431 25.62 23.47 -1.29
CA PRO A 431 24.17 23.66 -1.36
C PRO A 431 23.72 24.33 -2.67
N GLY A 432 22.78 23.70 -3.39
CA GLY A 432 22.20 24.19 -4.64
C GLY A 432 20.88 24.95 -4.47
N ILE A 433 20.59 25.42 -3.25
CA ILE A 433 19.42 26.22 -2.88
C ILE A 433 19.93 27.49 -2.20
N ALA A 434 19.34 28.65 -2.51
CA ALA A 434 19.66 29.91 -1.84
C ALA A 434 19.05 29.93 -0.42
N LYS A 435 19.73 30.52 0.57
CA LYS A 435 19.21 30.54 1.95
C LYS A 435 17.89 31.33 2.05
N GLU A 436 17.71 32.30 1.16
CA GLU A 436 16.53 33.15 0.99
C GLU A 436 15.30 32.39 0.46
N ALA A 437 15.46 31.14 0.01
CA ALA A 437 14.34 30.27 -0.34
C ALA A 437 13.61 29.70 0.89
N PHE A 438 14.26 29.70 2.07
CA PHE A 438 13.72 29.09 3.28
C PHE A 438 13.01 30.11 4.17
N ALA A 439 11.89 29.70 4.77
CA ALA A 439 11.18 30.47 5.78
C ALA A 439 10.81 29.60 7.00
N ALA A 440 10.68 30.24 8.16
CA ALA A 440 10.23 29.60 9.39
C ALA A 440 8.70 29.66 9.48
N GLY A 441 8.08 28.49 9.69
CA GLY A 441 6.67 28.30 10.00
C GLY A 441 6.43 28.10 11.49
N GLY A 442 5.29 27.50 11.85
CA GLY A 442 4.96 27.12 13.23
C GLY A 442 4.86 28.27 14.24
N GLY A 443 4.90 29.53 13.82
CA GLY A 443 4.98 30.71 14.69
C GLY A 443 6.39 31.04 15.20
N TRP A 444 7.43 30.35 14.72
CA TRP A 444 8.82 30.58 15.09
C TRP A 444 9.46 31.73 14.31
N THR A 445 10.51 32.33 14.90
CA THR A 445 11.33 33.36 14.26
C THR A 445 12.81 33.03 14.42
N GLY A 446 13.64 33.47 13.47
CA GLY A 446 15.06 33.13 13.40
C GLY A 446 15.66 33.47 12.03
N GLU A 447 16.94 33.16 11.84
CA GLU A 447 17.65 33.30 10.56
C GLU A 447 18.12 31.93 10.04
N PHE A 448 18.00 31.71 8.73
CA PHE A 448 18.66 30.61 8.03
C PHE A 448 20.05 31.04 7.57
N GLN A 449 21.05 30.18 7.80
CA GLN A 449 22.43 30.40 7.36
C GLN A 449 23.05 29.11 6.80
N TYR A 450 24.13 29.26 6.03
CA TYR A 450 24.99 28.15 5.64
C TYR A 450 26.29 28.18 6.44
N ASN A 451 26.61 27.05 7.09
CA ASN A 451 27.89 26.79 7.72
C ASN A 451 28.61 25.72 6.91
N GLY A 452 29.44 26.14 5.96
CA GLY A 452 29.94 25.25 4.92
C GLY A 452 28.78 24.69 4.07
N ASN A 453 28.64 23.36 4.04
CA ASN A 453 27.54 22.71 3.33
C ASN A 453 26.30 22.44 4.22
N THR A 454 26.31 22.82 5.50
CA THR A 454 25.17 22.55 6.40
C THR A 454 24.22 23.76 6.44
N LEU A 455 22.94 23.56 6.10
CA LEU A 455 21.88 24.54 6.36
C LEU A 455 21.57 24.53 7.86
N GLN A 456 21.66 25.68 8.49
CA GLN A 456 21.35 25.87 9.90
C GLN A 456 20.24 26.89 10.10
N PHE A 457 19.49 26.74 11.19
CA PHE A 457 18.58 27.75 11.71
C PHE A 457 19.08 28.26 13.06
N ILE A 458 19.15 29.58 13.18
CA ILE A 458 19.39 30.28 14.45
C ILE A 458 18.01 30.62 15.01
N ALA A 459 17.54 29.85 15.99
CA ALA A 459 16.28 30.12 16.65
C ALA A 459 16.39 31.44 17.42
N ALA A 460 15.60 32.46 17.06
CA ALA A 460 15.70 33.77 17.68
C ALA A 460 15.44 33.66 19.19
N THR A 461 16.26 34.32 20.00
CA THR A 461 15.89 34.54 21.40
C THR A 461 14.58 35.32 21.44
N ALA A 462 13.63 34.86 22.25
CA ALA A 462 12.39 35.59 22.47
C ALA A 462 12.74 37.03 22.89
N PRO A 463 12.14 38.08 22.28
CA PRO A 463 12.50 39.46 22.56
C PRO A 463 12.33 39.70 24.06
N ALA A 464 13.42 40.07 24.73
CA ALA A 464 13.48 40.14 26.17
C ALA A 464 12.36 41.07 26.68
N ILE A 465 11.31 40.48 27.24
CA ILE A 465 10.19 41.20 27.83
C ILE A 465 10.80 42.11 28.90
N PRO A 466 10.74 43.45 28.75
CA PRO A 466 11.35 44.33 29.74
C PRO A 466 10.76 44.00 31.09
N GLU A 467 11.61 43.64 32.06
CA GLU A 467 11.11 43.13 33.34
C GLU A 467 10.14 44.14 33.96
N PRO A 468 9.13 43.71 34.74
CA PRO A 468 8.26 44.62 35.44
C PRO A 468 9.04 45.66 36.27
N ALA A 469 10.24 45.31 36.77
CA ALA A 469 11.18 46.21 37.40
C ALA A 469 11.77 47.27 36.44
N THR A 470 12.14 46.91 35.22
CA THR A 470 12.62 47.86 34.18
C THR A 470 11.52 48.84 33.78
N VAL A 471 10.29 48.35 33.56
CA VAL A 471 9.13 49.19 33.22
C VAL A 471 8.78 50.12 34.39
N ALA A 472 8.76 49.59 35.62
CA ALA A 472 8.52 50.38 36.83
C ALA A 472 9.63 51.41 37.09
N LEU A 473 10.89 51.12 36.76
CA LEU A 473 11.99 52.07 36.87
C LEU A 473 11.84 53.24 35.87
N VAL A 474 11.52 52.94 34.61
CA VAL A 474 11.30 53.98 33.57
C VAL A 474 10.09 54.87 33.95
N LEU A 475 8.98 54.27 34.37
CA LEU A 475 7.80 55.02 34.84
C LEU A 475 8.10 55.80 36.13
N GLY A 476 8.84 55.21 37.08
CA GLY A 476 9.23 55.83 38.35
C GLY A 476 10.15 57.04 38.16
N LEU A 477 11.10 56.98 37.23
CA LEU A 477 11.95 58.12 36.86
C LEU A 477 11.14 59.22 36.15
N GLY A 478 10.16 58.84 35.30
CA GLY A 478 9.20 59.77 34.70
C GLY A 478 8.34 60.52 35.73
N VAL A 479 7.86 59.83 36.77
CA VAL A 479 7.10 60.47 37.87
C VAL A 479 8.02 61.30 38.76
N GLY A 480 9.20 60.81 39.10
CA GLY A 480 10.16 61.50 39.98
C GLY A 480 10.64 62.85 39.41
N THR A 481 10.92 62.91 38.11
CA THR A 481 11.28 64.17 37.42
C THR A 481 10.11 65.17 37.42
N LEU A 482 8.88 64.70 37.22
CA LEU A 482 7.68 65.53 37.22
C LEU A 482 7.37 66.11 38.62
N VAL A 483 7.59 65.34 39.68
CA VAL A 483 7.51 65.82 41.08
C VAL A 483 8.60 66.84 41.40
N LEU A 484 9.84 66.64 40.93
CA LEU A 484 10.93 67.60 41.14
C LEU A 484 10.69 68.94 40.43
N PHE A 485 10.13 68.93 39.22
CA PHE A 485 9.71 70.16 38.52
C PHE A 485 8.59 70.89 39.26
N ARG A 486 7.63 70.16 39.85
CA ARG A 486 6.49 70.74 40.58
C ARG A 486 6.85 71.33 41.95
N ARG A 487 8.08 71.09 42.43
CA ARG A 487 8.62 71.61 43.72
C ARG A 487 9.62 72.76 43.55
N ARG A 488 9.71 73.33 42.34
CA ARG A 488 10.61 74.46 41.96
C ARG A 488 9.86 75.64 41.31
N ARG A 489 8.56 75.76 41.58
CA ARG A 489 7.72 76.95 41.33
C ARG A 489 6.99 77.30 42.61
#